data_AF-A0A5P9ISF3-F1
#
_entry.id   AF-A0A5P9ISF3-F1
#
_cell.length_a   1.000
_cell.length_b   1.000
_cell.length_c   1.000
_cell.angle_alpha   90.00
_cell.angle_beta   90.00
_cell.angle_gamma   90.00
#
_symmetry.space_group_name_H-M   'P 1'
#
loop_
_entity.id
_entity.type
_entity.pdbx_description
1 polymer ?
#
loop_
_entity_poly.entity_id
_entity_poly.type
_entity_poly.pdbx_seq_one_letter_code
_entity_poly.pdbx_strand_id
1 'polypeptide(L)'
;MTPLLFSLAKRSPLSVSPPRWFAAHVLASMAGFIFISLHVAAGDLFSTPGVLYLLLVFLIVQGVVARVFLSRQFSRQFGSRESSFTVTDATRRELAEVIAAKSRLLTRLDPQASEALFSPNLRHAVRHPLLTCRYVRLASREARLVGARRRAGRPLSMWRRLHILAACLFLAGIVLHLVLVTFFAGYVAGDDAIYWWHLATWGGET
;
A
#
# COMPACT_ATOMS: atom_id res chain seq x y z
N MET A 1 9.40 -2.03 3.10
CA MET A 1 9.30 -3.24 3.97
C MET A 1 8.14 -3.16 4.99
N THR A 2 7.17 -2.26 4.79
CA THR A 2 6.10 -1.90 5.73
C THR A 2 4.88 -2.84 5.80
N PRO A 3 4.39 -3.46 4.71
CA PRO A 3 3.20 -4.33 4.80
C PRO A 3 3.53 -5.74 5.33
N LEU A 4 4.78 -6.20 5.18
CA LEU A 4 5.21 -7.54 5.58
C LEU A 4 5.31 -7.68 7.10
N LEU A 5 5.93 -6.69 7.74
CA LEU A 5 6.10 -6.65 9.19
C LEU A 5 4.77 -6.43 9.92
N PHE A 6 3.83 -5.70 9.30
CA PHE A 6 2.45 -5.59 9.79
C PHE A 6 1.72 -6.92 9.81
N SER A 7 1.87 -7.72 8.75
CA SER A 7 1.23 -9.03 8.65
C SER A 7 1.83 -10.04 9.66
N LEU A 8 3.13 -9.94 9.94
CA LEU A 8 3.81 -10.78 10.94
C LEU A 8 3.41 -10.40 12.37
N ALA A 9 3.40 -9.11 12.69
CA ALA A 9 3.06 -8.64 14.03
C ALA A 9 1.58 -8.87 14.39
N LYS A 10 0.67 -8.75 13.41
CA LYS A 10 -0.77 -9.02 13.61
C LYS A 10 -1.09 -10.51 13.81
N ARG A 11 -0.22 -11.43 13.37
CA ARG A 11 -0.41 -12.89 13.43
C ARG A 11 0.36 -13.57 14.57
N SER A 12 1.09 -12.81 15.40
CA SER A 12 1.76 -13.31 16.60
C SER A 12 0.85 -13.20 17.82
N PRO A 13 0.81 -14.21 18.72
CA PRO A 13 -0.01 -14.20 19.94
C PRO A 13 0.43 -13.16 20.99
N LEU A 14 1.43 -12.32 20.70
CA LEU A 14 2.05 -11.36 21.63
C LEU A 14 1.48 -9.91 21.58
N SER A 15 0.48 -9.62 20.76
CA SER A 15 0.11 -8.21 20.46
C SER A 15 -0.97 -7.64 21.39
N VAL A 16 -0.58 -7.17 22.58
CA VAL A 16 -1.36 -6.22 23.40
C VAL A 16 -1.03 -4.75 23.03
N SER A 17 0.06 -4.51 22.29
CA SER A 17 0.52 -3.17 21.91
C SER A 17 0.80 -3.04 20.41
N PRO A 18 0.56 -1.86 19.79
CA PRO A 18 0.88 -1.63 18.39
C PRO A 18 2.40 -1.75 18.17
N PRO A 19 2.85 -2.33 17.05
CA PRO A 19 4.27 -2.47 16.77
C PRO A 19 5.00 -1.12 16.78
N ARG A 20 6.18 -1.03 17.39
CA ARG A 20 6.94 0.24 17.51
C ARG A 20 7.16 0.96 16.18
N TRP A 21 7.37 0.22 15.08
CA TRP A 21 7.56 0.81 13.75
C TRP A 21 6.27 1.41 13.19
N PHE A 22 5.09 0.90 13.59
CA PHE A 22 3.82 1.49 13.23
C PHE A 22 3.61 2.82 13.95
N ALA A 23 3.97 2.87 15.24
CA ALA A 23 4.01 4.13 15.98
C ALA A 23 4.98 5.12 15.33
N ALA A 24 6.20 4.68 14.97
CA ALA A 24 7.17 5.51 14.25
C ALA A 24 6.63 6.02 12.90
N HIS A 25 5.94 5.17 12.13
CA HIS A 25 5.30 5.59 10.88
C HIS A 25 4.21 6.64 11.11
N VAL A 26 3.37 6.47 12.14
CA VAL A 26 2.33 7.45 12.49
C VAL A 26 2.97 8.77 12.91
N LEU A 27 3.95 8.75 13.81
CA LEU A 27 4.66 9.95 14.26
C LEU A 27 5.38 10.66 13.11
N ALA A 28 6.09 9.91 12.24
CA ALA A 28 6.73 10.47 11.07
C ALA A 28 5.72 11.07 10.08
N SER A 29 4.55 10.44 9.92
CA SER A 29 3.48 10.98 9.07
C SER A 29 2.86 12.25 9.66
N MET A 30 2.74 12.34 10.99
CA MET A 30 2.27 13.56 11.68
C MET A 30 3.28 14.70 11.52
N ALA A 31 4.57 14.43 11.76
CA ALA A 31 5.62 15.43 11.56
C ALA A 31 5.67 15.89 10.09
N GLY A 32 5.63 14.95 9.14
CA GLY A 32 5.57 15.27 7.71
C GLY A 32 4.36 16.11 7.34
N PHE A 33 3.18 15.81 7.90
CA PHE A 33 1.98 16.62 7.69
C PHE A 33 2.13 18.05 8.19
N ILE A 34 2.73 18.25 9.36
CA ILE A 34 2.98 19.59 9.90
C ILE A 34 3.92 20.37 8.98
N PHE A 35 5.05 19.77 8.59
CA PHE A 35 6.03 20.44 7.73
C PHE A 35 5.46 20.79 6.35
N ILE A 36 4.70 19.87 5.73
CA ILE A 36 4.09 20.12 4.41
C ILE A 36 2.98 21.18 4.54
N SER A 37 2.18 21.16 5.61
CA SER A 37 1.16 22.19 5.86
C SER A 37 1.79 23.58 5.96
N LEU A 38 2.88 23.72 6.71
CA LEU A 38 3.60 24.99 6.83
C LEU A 38 4.21 25.43 5.50
N HIS A 39 4.76 24.49 4.74
CA HIS A 39 5.35 24.77 3.42
C HIS A 39 4.29 25.24 2.41
N VAL A 40 3.09 24.67 2.43
CA VAL A 40 1.99 25.03 1.53
C VAL A 40 1.26 26.29 1.97
N ALA A 41 1.20 26.58 3.27
CA ALA A 41 0.57 27.80 3.78
C ALA A 41 1.21 29.09 3.23
N ALA A 42 2.44 29.01 2.75
CA ALA A 42 3.16 30.10 2.10
C ALA A 42 2.92 30.20 0.57
N GLY A 43 2.09 29.33 -0.02
CA GLY A 43 1.87 29.25 -1.48
C GLY A 43 0.43 28.92 -1.89
N ASP A 44 0.21 28.70 -3.18
CA ASP A 44 -1.11 28.41 -3.76
C ASP A 44 -1.44 26.90 -3.71
N LEU A 45 -2.72 26.56 -3.56
CA LEU A 45 -3.24 25.18 -3.47
C LEU A 45 -3.16 24.41 -4.79
N PHE A 46 -3.15 25.11 -5.93
CA PHE A 46 -3.02 24.49 -7.26
C PHE A 46 -1.58 24.44 -7.77
N SER A 47 -0.63 24.96 -7.00
CA SER A 47 0.79 24.75 -7.25
C SER A 47 1.20 23.28 -7.03
N THR A 48 2.35 22.86 -7.56
CA THR A 48 2.88 21.50 -7.39
C THR A 48 2.91 21.05 -5.92
N PRO A 49 3.37 21.88 -4.95
CA PRO A 49 3.24 21.58 -3.51
C PRO A 49 1.80 21.37 -3.04
N GLY A 50 0.86 22.19 -3.50
CA GLY A 50 -0.55 22.13 -3.12
C GLY A 50 -1.25 20.84 -3.58
N VAL A 51 -0.94 20.34 -4.78
CA VAL A 51 -1.45 19.05 -5.26
C VAL A 51 -0.95 17.89 -4.39
N LEU A 52 0.32 17.90 -3.98
CA LEU A 52 0.88 16.89 -3.06
C LEU A 52 0.22 16.96 -1.68
N TYR A 53 -0.10 18.17 -1.22
CA TYR A 53 -0.83 18.37 0.03
C TYR A 53 -2.26 17.81 -0.03
N LEU A 54 -3.00 18.06 -1.11
CA LEU A 54 -4.32 17.47 -1.30
C LEU A 54 -4.26 15.94 -1.30
N LEU A 55 -3.23 15.37 -1.93
CA LEU A 55 -3.01 13.93 -1.95
C LEU A 55 -2.67 13.37 -0.55
N LEU A 56 -1.92 14.12 0.26
CA LEU A 56 -1.65 13.80 1.65
C LEU A 56 -2.93 13.83 2.50
N VAL A 57 -3.74 14.89 2.38
CA VAL A 57 -5.04 15.00 3.06
C VAL A 57 -5.94 13.83 2.68
N PHE A 58 -6.00 13.51 1.38
CA PHE A 58 -6.73 12.34 0.88
C PHE A 58 -6.25 11.05 1.57
N LEU A 59 -4.93 10.81 1.65
CA LEU A 59 -4.36 9.63 2.32
C LEU A 59 -4.72 9.57 3.81
N ILE A 60 -4.72 10.71 4.51
CA ILE A 60 -5.09 10.80 5.92
C ILE A 60 -6.56 10.44 6.12
N VAL A 61 -7.47 11.11 5.39
CA VAL A 61 -8.92 10.84 5.46
C VAL A 61 -9.21 9.38 5.15
N GLN A 62 -8.60 8.88 4.07
CA GLN A 62 -8.79 7.52 3.61
C GLN A 62 -8.19 6.48 4.59
N GLY A 63 -7.17 6.84 5.36
CA GLY A 63 -6.63 6.04 6.46
C GLY A 63 -7.52 6.05 7.71
N VAL A 64 -8.04 7.20 8.10
CA VAL A 64 -8.97 7.36 9.24
C VAL A 64 -10.25 6.58 8.98
N VAL A 65 -10.85 6.76 7.80
CA VAL A 65 -12.09 6.05 7.43
C VAL A 65 -11.88 4.53 7.43
N ALA A 66 -10.73 4.07 6.93
CA ALA A 66 -10.39 2.64 6.97
C ALA A 66 -10.36 2.07 8.39
N ARG A 67 -9.79 2.81 9.33
CA ARG A 67 -9.59 2.37 10.72
C ARG A 67 -10.87 2.45 11.55
N VAL A 68 -11.66 3.50 11.38
CA VAL A 68 -12.85 3.75 12.19
C VAL A 68 -14.06 2.96 11.68
N PHE A 69 -14.33 3.00 10.37
CA PHE A 69 -15.58 2.48 9.81
C PHE A 69 -15.41 1.09 9.20
N LEU A 70 -14.32 0.87 8.46
CA LEU A 70 -14.09 -0.39 7.76
C LEU A 70 -13.74 -1.53 8.72
N SER A 71 -13.06 -1.25 9.83
CA SER A 71 -12.77 -2.25 10.88
C SER A 71 -14.04 -2.91 11.44
N ARG A 72 -15.12 -2.13 11.60
CA ARG A 72 -16.42 -2.63 12.06
C ARG A 72 -17.11 -3.51 11.01
N GLN A 73 -17.00 -3.16 9.72
CA GLN A 73 -17.50 -4.00 8.62
C GLN A 73 -16.72 -5.32 8.50
N PHE A 74 -15.40 -5.29 8.70
CA PHE A 74 -14.57 -6.50 8.72
C PHE A 74 -15.02 -7.50 9.78
N SER A 75 -15.25 -7.05 11.03
CA SER A 75 -15.72 -7.94 12.09
C SER A 75 -17.06 -8.62 11.77
N ARG A 76 -17.96 -7.90 11.08
CA ARG A 76 -19.26 -8.45 10.66
C ARG A 76 -19.13 -9.48 9.52
N GLN A 77 -18.24 -9.27 8.56
CA GLN A 77 -17.98 -10.22 7.46
C GLN A 77 -17.29 -11.51 7.90
N PHE A 78 -16.42 -11.46 8.92
CA PHE A 78 -15.80 -12.68 9.47
C PHE A 78 -16.74 -13.45 10.41
N GLY A 79 -17.75 -12.78 10.99
CA GLY A 79 -18.76 -13.40 11.85
C GLY A 79 -19.90 -14.10 11.09
N SER A 80 -20.22 -13.71 9.86
CA SER A 80 -21.31 -14.32 9.07
C SER A 80 -20.87 -15.63 8.39
N ARG A 81 -20.98 -16.73 9.13
CA ARG A 81 -20.59 -18.10 8.75
C ARG A 81 -21.58 -18.84 7.82
N GLU A 82 -22.52 -18.15 7.18
CA GLU A 82 -23.74 -18.82 6.69
C GLU A 82 -23.71 -19.40 5.26
N SER A 83 -22.68 -19.17 4.43
CA SER A 83 -22.69 -19.67 3.02
C SER A 83 -21.54 -20.60 2.62
N SER A 84 -20.97 -21.37 3.54
CA SER A 84 -19.92 -22.35 3.20
C SER A 84 -20.43 -23.65 2.56
N PHE A 85 -21.74 -23.82 2.32
CA PHE A 85 -22.33 -25.11 1.94
C PHE A 85 -22.80 -25.24 0.48
N THR A 86 -22.61 -24.24 -0.38
CA THR A 86 -22.96 -24.31 -1.81
C THR A 86 -21.73 -24.48 -2.72
N VAL A 87 -20.77 -25.33 -2.32
CA VAL A 87 -19.60 -25.65 -3.14
C VAL A 87 -19.92 -26.91 -3.96
N THR A 88 -19.99 -26.78 -5.29
CA THR A 88 -20.16 -27.93 -6.19
C THR A 88 -18.91 -28.82 -6.20
N ASP A 89 -19.06 -30.11 -6.51
CA ASP A 89 -17.91 -31.03 -6.63
C ASP A 89 -16.90 -30.61 -7.71
N ALA A 90 -17.36 -29.93 -8.75
CA ALA A 90 -16.50 -29.31 -9.76
C ALA A 90 -15.63 -28.20 -9.15
N THR A 91 -16.21 -27.33 -8.32
CA THR A 91 -15.48 -26.26 -7.62
C THR A 91 -14.47 -26.83 -6.63
N ARG A 92 -14.81 -27.93 -5.93
CA ARG A 92 -13.90 -28.63 -5.02
C ARG A 92 -12.67 -29.18 -5.75
N ARG A 93 -12.87 -29.80 -6.92
CA ARG A 93 -11.78 -30.30 -7.77
C ARG A 93 -10.88 -29.18 -8.29
N GLU A 94 -11.48 -28.10 -8.81
CA GLU A 94 -10.71 -26.94 -9.28
C GLU A 94 -9.92 -26.29 -8.14
N LEU A 95 -10.50 -26.22 -6.94
CA LEU A 95 -9.81 -25.70 -5.75
C LEU A 95 -8.61 -26.57 -5.37
N ALA A 96 -8.76 -27.90 -5.38
CA ALA A 96 -7.68 -28.83 -5.09
C ALA A 96 -6.52 -28.69 -6.10
N GLU A 97 -6.82 -28.53 -7.39
CA GLU A 97 -5.81 -28.27 -8.42
C GLU A 97 -5.05 -26.97 -8.18
N VAL A 98 -5.76 -25.90 -7.82
CA VAL A 98 -5.15 -24.59 -7.52
C VAL A 98 -4.25 -24.68 -6.29
N ILE A 99 -4.69 -25.35 -5.23
CA ILE A 99 -3.89 -25.55 -4.01
C ILE A 99 -2.64 -26.37 -4.33
N ALA A 100 -2.77 -27.48 -5.06
CA ALA A 100 -1.63 -28.29 -5.48
C ALA A 100 -0.63 -27.49 -6.34
N ALA A 101 -1.12 -26.67 -7.26
CA ALA A 101 -0.29 -25.77 -8.06
C ALA A 101 0.42 -24.71 -7.22
N LYS A 102 -0.26 -24.13 -6.21
CA LYS A 102 0.35 -23.18 -5.26
C LYS A 102 1.45 -23.84 -4.45
N SER A 103 1.20 -25.02 -3.87
CA SER A 103 2.20 -25.75 -3.06
C SER A 103 3.44 -26.09 -3.88
N ARG A 104 3.30 -26.57 -5.12
CA ARG A 104 4.44 -26.83 -6.02
C ARG A 104 5.22 -25.57 -6.39
N LEU A 105 4.54 -24.44 -6.50
CA LEU A 105 5.18 -23.18 -6.83
C LEU A 105 5.85 -22.56 -5.59
N LEU A 106 5.30 -22.80 -4.41
CA LEU A 106 5.82 -22.34 -3.13
C LEU A 106 7.18 -22.97 -2.80
N THR A 107 7.36 -24.28 -3.06
CA THR A 107 8.66 -24.95 -2.84
C THR A 107 9.80 -24.33 -3.65
N ARG A 108 9.50 -23.69 -4.79
CA ARG A 108 10.49 -22.96 -5.60
C ARG A 108 10.69 -21.51 -5.16
N LEU A 109 9.77 -20.96 -4.39
CA LEU A 109 9.72 -19.54 -4.02
C LEU A 109 10.26 -19.31 -2.61
N ASP A 110 9.87 -20.20 -1.69
CA ASP A 110 10.32 -20.25 -0.31
C ASP A 110 10.10 -21.68 0.23
N PRO A 111 11.13 -22.54 0.25
CA PRO A 111 11.01 -23.93 0.70
C PRO A 111 10.54 -24.09 2.15
N GLN A 112 10.72 -23.07 2.99
CA GLN A 112 10.34 -23.10 4.41
C GLN A 112 8.93 -22.56 4.65
N ALA A 113 8.25 -22.04 3.61
CA ALA A 113 6.94 -21.45 3.75
C ALA A 113 5.81 -22.49 3.76
N SER A 114 4.84 -22.28 4.67
CA SER A 114 3.57 -23.02 4.69
C SER A 114 2.54 -22.32 3.81
N GLU A 115 1.87 -23.07 2.93
CA GLU A 115 0.87 -22.55 1.96
C GLU A 115 -0.26 -21.76 2.64
N ALA A 116 -0.72 -22.23 3.79
CA ALA A 116 -1.81 -21.59 4.54
C ALA A 116 -1.42 -20.22 5.14
N LEU A 117 -0.13 -19.99 5.36
CA LEU A 117 0.39 -18.78 6.02
C LEU A 117 1.13 -17.86 5.06
N PHE A 118 1.55 -18.38 3.90
CA PHE A 118 2.41 -17.66 2.99
C PHE A 118 1.69 -16.51 2.30
N SER A 119 2.34 -15.35 2.32
CA SER A 119 1.98 -14.21 1.47
C SER A 119 3.23 -13.69 0.75
N PRO A 120 3.18 -13.48 -0.57
CA PRO A 120 4.30 -12.90 -1.28
C PRO A 120 4.66 -11.53 -0.73
N ASN A 121 5.96 -11.26 -0.62
CA ASN A 121 6.49 -10.02 -0.08
C ASN A 121 7.36 -9.32 -1.13
N LEU A 122 7.82 -8.11 -0.82
CA LEU A 122 8.62 -7.33 -1.77
C LEU A 122 9.95 -8.04 -2.11
N ARG A 123 10.55 -8.75 -1.15
CA ARG A 123 11.79 -9.52 -1.35
C ARG A 123 11.58 -10.65 -2.36
N HIS A 124 10.46 -11.36 -2.27
CA HIS A 124 10.06 -12.38 -3.23
C HIS A 124 9.80 -11.80 -4.62
N ALA A 125 9.14 -10.63 -4.68
CA ALA A 125 8.89 -9.94 -5.95
C ALA A 125 10.18 -9.48 -6.64
N VAL A 126 11.18 -9.01 -5.88
CA VAL A 126 12.46 -8.58 -6.43
C VAL A 126 13.34 -9.77 -6.83
N ARG A 127 13.42 -10.81 -5.99
CA ARG A 127 14.27 -11.99 -6.25
C ARG A 127 13.71 -12.92 -7.30
N HIS A 128 12.39 -13.11 -7.30
CA HIS A 128 11.68 -14.04 -8.17
C HIS A 128 10.40 -13.41 -8.72
N PRO A 129 10.50 -12.40 -9.60
CA PRO A 129 9.34 -11.62 -10.07
C PRO A 129 8.30 -12.48 -10.78
N LEU A 130 8.74 -13.37 -11.67
CA LEU A 130 7.85 -14.24 -12.44
C LEU A 130 7.14 -15.28 -11.56
N LEU A 131 7.87 -15.91 -10.63
CA LEU A 131 7.28 -16.88 -9.71
C LEU A 131 6.28 -16.19 -8.77
N THR A 132 6.64 -15.02 -8.23
CA THR A 132 5.76 -14.22 -7.39
C THR A 132 4.47 -13.85 -8.13
N CYS A 133 4.57 -13.40 -9.38
CA CYS A 133 3.41 -13.09 -10.20
C CYS A 133 2.52 -14.32 -10.43
N ARG A 134 3.10 -15.48 -10.77
CA ARG A 134 2.37 -16.75 -10.93
C ARG A 134 1.67 -17.19 -9.65
N TYR A 135 2.33 -17.07 -8.49
CA TYR A 135 1.73 -17.36 -7.19
C TYR A 135 0.53 -16.44 -6.91
N VAL A 136 0.67 -15.13 -7.13
CA VAL A 136 -0.40 -14.14 -6.92
C VAL A 136 -1.60 -14.41 -7.83
N ARG A 137 -1.37 -14.86 -9.08
CA ARG A 137 -2.44 -15.26 -10.00
C ARG A 137 -3.20 -16.48 -9.49
N LEU A 138 -2.51 -17.52 -9.02
CA LEU A 138 -3.13 -18.72 -8.44
C LEU A 138 -3.91 -18.40 -7.15
N ALA A 139 -3.31 -17.65 -6.22
CA ALA A 139 -3.98 -17.19 -5.01
C ALA A 139 -5.22 -16.31 -5.33
N SER A 140 -5.18 -15.54 -6.43
CA SER A 140 -6.34 -14.79 -6.90
C SER A 140 -7.44 -15.68 -7.50
N ARG A 141 -7.08 -16.82 -8.12
CA ARG A 141 -8.04 -17.81 -8.62
C ARG A 141 -8.71 -18.54 -7.47
N GLU A 142 -7.95 -19.01 -6.50
CA GLU A 142 -8.46 -19.60 -5.26
C GLU A 142 -9.44 -18.66 -4.53
N ALA A 143 -9.06 -17.39 -4.32
CA ALA A 143 -9.92 -16.41 -3.67
C ALA A 143 -11.23 -16.11 -4.43
N ARG A 144 -11.29 -16.41 -5.74
CA ARG A 144 -12.52 -16.35 -6.54
C ARG A 144 -13.38 -17.60 -6.33
N LEU A 145 -12.77 -18.78 -6.32
CA LEU A 145 -13.45 -20.08 -6.12
C LEU A 145 -14.05 -20.19 -4.71
N VAL A 146 -13.32 -19.75 -3.69
CA VAL A 146 -13.78 -19.72 -2.29
C VAL A 146 -14.84 -18.61 -2.05
N GLY A 147 -15.06 -17.73 -3.03
CA GLY A 147 -15.97 -16.59 -2.88
C GLY A 147 -15.47 -15.51 -1.92
N ALA A 148 -14.23 -15.60 -1.42
CA ALA A 148 -13.64 -14.66 -0.46
C ALA A 148 -13.67 -13.20 -0.98
N ARG A 149 -13.46 -12.98 -2.29
CA ARG A 149 -13.58 -11.64 -2.90
C ARG A 149 -15.02 -11.16 -3.10
N ARG A 150 -15.99 -12.06 -3.25
CA ARG A 150 -17.42 -11.68 -3.27
C ARG A 150 -17.87 -11.26 -1.88
N ARG A 151 -17.36 -11.91 -0.83
CA ARG A 151 -17.68 -11.60 0.58
C ARG A 151 -17.02 -10.33 1.11
N ALA A 152 -15.77 -10.04 0.75
CA ALA A 152 -15.05 -8.84 1.21
C ALA A 152 -15.59 -7.50 0.65
N GLY A 153 -16.51 -7.55 -0.32
CA GLY A 153 -17.03 -6.36 -0.99
C GLY A 153 -16.01 -5.74 -1.95
N ARG A 154 -16.40 -5.58 -3.22
CA ARG A 154 -15.68 -4.75 -4.21
C ARG A 154 -15.17 -3.41 -3.64
N PRO A 155 -15.94 -2.63 -2.84
CA PRO A 155 -15.48 -1.36 -2.28
C PRO A 155 -14.19 -1.50 -1.45
N LEU A 156 -14.05 -2.54 -0.64
CA LEU A 156 -12.88 -2.72 0.21
C LEU A 156 -11.61 -3.02 -0.60
N SER A 157 -11.75 -3.85 -1.63
CA SER A 157 -10.62 -4.19 -2.50
C SER A 157 -10.14 -2.98 -3.31
N MET A 158 -11.07 -2.12 -3.72
CA MET A 158 -10.76 -0.86 -4.39
C MET A 158 -10.14 0.14 -3.43
N TRP A 159 -10.67 0.28 -2.22
CA TRP A 159 -10.16 1.16 -1.17
C TRP A 159 -8.66 0.95 -0.92
N ARG A 160 -8.24 -0.31 -0.73
CA ARG A 160 -6.83 -0.65 -0.55
C ARG A 160 -5.99 -0.30 -1.77
N ARG A 161 -6.47 -0.57 -2.98
CA ARG A 161 -5.73 -0.25 -4.22
C ARG A 161 -5.57 1.25 -4.39
N LEU A 162 -6.64 2.00 -4.13
CA LEU A 162 -6.67 3.45 -4.22
C LEU A 162 -5.69 4.07 -3.21
N HIS A 163 -5.62 3.52 -2.00
CA HIS A 163 -4.62 3.92 -1.01
C HIS A 163 -3.19 3.71 -1.47
N ILE A 164 -2.89 2.51 -1.97
CA ILE A 164 -1.54 2.18 -2.43
C ILE A 164 -1.17 3.06 -3.62
N LEU A 165 -2.10 3.27 -4.56
CA LEU A 165 -1.88 4.15 -5.71
C LEU A 165 -1.62 5.59 -5.26
N ALA A 166 -2.46 6.14 -4.39
CA ALA A 166 -2.29 7.49 -3.87
C ALA A 166 -0.97 7.64 -3.09
N ALA A 167 -0.58 6.64 -2.30
CA ALA A 167 0.69 6.65 -1.57
C ALA A 167 1.90 6.58 -2.52
N CYS A 168 1.81 5.80 -3.59
CA CYS A 168 2.83 5.75 -4.63
C CYS A 168 2.95 7.07 -5.39
N LEU A 169 1.82 7.68 -5.77
CA LEU A 169 1.80 8.99 -6.44
C LEU A 169 2.37 10.08 -5.52
N PHE A 170 2.00 10.08 -4.25
CA PHE A 170 2.52 11.03 -3.27
C PHE A 170 4.03 10.90 -3.09
N LEU A 171 4.53 9.67 -2.94
CA LEU A 171 5.96 9.42 -2.82
C LEU A 171 6.72 9.85 -4.07
N ALA A 172 6.24 9.47 -5.26
CA ALA A 172 6.85 9.86 -6.53
C ALA A 172 6.87 11.38 -6.70
N GLY A 173 5.77 12.04 -6.35
CA GLY A 173 5.65 13.49 -6.39
C GLY A 173 6.58 14.22 -5.43
N ILE A 174 6.74 13.74 -4.19
CA ILE A 174 7.71 14.29 -3.23
C ILE A 174 9.14 14.12 -3.74
N VAL A 175 9.50 12.94 -4.27
CA VAL A 175 10.84 12.71 -4.84
C VAL A 175 11.08 13.64 -6.01
N LEU A 176 10.13 13.77 -6.93
CA LEU A 176 10.23 14.68 -8.06
C LEU A 176 10.36 16.14 -7.60
N HIS A 177 9.53 16.56 -6.65
CA HIS A 177 9.60 17.91 -6.07
C HIS A 177 10.98 18.18 -5.47
N LEU A 178 11.52 17.28 -4.66
CA LEU A 178 12.86 17.40 -4.08
C LEU A 178 13.95 17.51 -5.15
N VAL A 179 13.89 16.70 -6.20
CA VAL A 179 14.85 16.77 -7.31
C VAL A 179 14.75 18.13 -8.03
N LEU A 180 13.54 18.60 -8.33
CA LEU A 180 13.34 19.86 -9.02
C LEU A 180 13.83 21.06 -8.18
N VAL A 181 13.43 21.17 -6.91
CA VAL A 181 13.82 22.31 -6.07
C VAL A 181 15.31 22.33 -5.73
N THR A 182 15.97 21.16 -5.74
CA THR A 182 17.40 21.05 -5.40
C THR A 182 18.33 21.25 -6.60
N PHE A 183 17.99 20.71 -7.78
CA PHE A 183 18.87 20.71 -8.95
C PHE A 183 18.42 21.65 -10.07
N PHE A 184 17.11 21.92 -10.15
CA PHE A 184 16.50 22.75 -11.19
C PHE A 184 15.93 24.03 -10.57
N ALA A 185 16.65 24.62 -9.61
CA ALA A 185 16.15 25.76 -8.84
C ALA A 185 15.86 26.97 -9.73
N GLY A 186 16.61 27.16 -10.82
CA GLY A 186 16.35 28.21 -11.81
C GLY A 186 15.02 28.01 -12.54
N TYR A 187 14.75 26.79 -13.02
CA TYR A 187 13.44 26.46 -13.61
C TYR A 187 12.28 26.64 -12.62
N VAL A 188 12.48 26.24 -11.35
CA VAL A 188 11.42 26.32 -10.32
C VAL A 188 11.14 27.76 -9.90
N ALA A 189 12.18 28.59 -9.79
CA ALA A 189 12.02 29.99 -9.42
C ALA A 189 11.49 30.86 -10.57
N GLY A 190 11.69 30.44 -11.83
CA GLY A 190 11.35 31.26 -12.97
C GLY A 190 12.12 32.58 -12.92
N ASP A 191 11.41 33.70 -12.85
CA ASP A 191 12.00 35.05 -12.77
C ASP A 191 12.24 35.51 -11.31
N ASP A 192 11.81 34.74 -10.31
CA ASP A 192 11.93 35.10 -8.91
C ASP A 192 13.32 34.76 -8.32
N ALA A 193 13.70 35.47 -7.26
CA ALA A 193 14.93 35.18 -6.54
C ALA A 193 14.84 33.84 -5.78
N ILE A 194 15.86 32.99 -5.94
CA ILE A 194 15.96 31.69 -5.26
C ILE A 194 16.34 31.91 -3.79
N TYR A 195 15.36 31.81 -2.88
CA TYR A 195 15.56 32.02 -1.45
C TYR A 195 15.81 30.74 -0.63
N TRP A 196 15.71 29.56 -1.25
CA TRP A 196 15.94 28.28 -0.61
C TRP A 196 17.30 27.67 -0.96
N TRP A 197 17.76 26.76 -0.11
CA TRP A 197 18.99 26.02 -0.36
C TRP A 197 18.83 25.07 -1.55
N HIS A 198 19.78 25.10 -2.47
CA HIS A 198 19.82 24.28 -3.68
C HIS A 198 21.28 23.95 -4.04
N LEU A 199 21.47 22.97 -4.93
CA LEU A 199 22.77 22.53 -5.41
C LEU A 199 23.09 23.05 -6.81
N ALA A 200 22.07 23.23 -7.66
CA ALA A 200 22.23 23.74 -9.02
C ALA A 200 21.03 24.58 -9.45
N THR A 201 21.27 25.54 -10.34
CA THR A 201 20.29 26.46 -10.90
C THR A 201 19.88 26.07 -12.33
N TRP A 202 19.87 24.77 -12.64
CA TRP A 202 19.58 24.32 -14.00
C TRP A 202 18.19 24.77 -14.47
N GLY A 203 18.10 25.13 -15.75
CA GLY A 203 16.84 25.49 -16.41
C GLY A 203 16.33 26.92 -16.16
N GLY A 204 17.12 27.80 -15.53
CA GLY A 204 16.90 29.25 -15.57
C GLY A 204 17.70 29.89 -16.71
N GLU A 205 17.20 30.99 -17.28
CA GLU A 205 17.98 31.83 -18.21
C GLU A 205 19.05 32.61 -17.42
N THR A 206 20.28 32.63 -17.95
CA THR A 206 21.42 33.39 -17.38
C THR A 206 21.32 34.87 -17.68
#